data_AF-A0A1Y4DSC6-F1
#
_entry.id   AF-A0A1Y4DSC6-F1
#
_cell.length_a   1.000
_cell.length_b   1.000
_cell.length_c   1.000
_cell.angle_alpha   90.00
_cell.angle_beta   90.00
_cell.angle_gamma   90.00
#
_symmetry.space_group_name_H-M   'P 1'
#
loop_
_entity.id
_entity.type
_entity.pdbx_description
1 polymer ?
#
loop_
_entity_poly.entity_id
_entity_poly.type
_entity_poly.pdbx_seq_one_letter_code
_entity_poly.pdbx_strand_id
1 'polypeptide(L)'
;MPGSDFGCRAFARILAKRKPHYPVSDRYIELIHDSPDKTGRNEREHMVSWFAANETTGAGAYTRNAPNSSARRCYGRLQNAASLLWIAEAVGIPTEQVERAYDAAVAAGDRRRACGAIRKVIPWTDVSERVQRPR
;
A
#
# COMPACT_ATOMS: atom_id res chain seq x y z
N MET A 1 9.77 18.72 3.63
CA MET A 1 9.46 18.25 5.00
C MET A 1 9.32 16.73 4.97
N PRO A 2 9.90 15.96 5.90
CA PRO A 2 9.60 14.53 6.01
C PRO A 2 8.11 14.37 6.39
N GLY A 3 7.35 13.60 5.60
CA GLY A 3 5.93 13.37 5.84
C GLY A 3 5.68 12.70 7.20
N SER A 4 4.56 13.03 7.84
CA SER A 4 4.18 12.51 9.16
C SER A 4 4.21 10.99 9.17
N ASP A 5 4.81 10.40 10.21
CA ASP A 5 4.79 8.95 10.42
C ASP A 5 3.63 8.57 11.32
N PHE A 6 2.95 7.47 10.99
CA PHE A 6 1.82 6.95 11.75
C PHE A 6 2.16 5.58 12.32
N GLY A 7 1.54 5.26 13.45
CA GLY A 7 1.42 3.88 13.93
C GLY A 7 0.87 2.97 12.83
N CYS A 8 1.45 1.78 12.64
CA CYS A 8 0.91 0.80 11.70
C CYS A 8 -0.54 0.42 12.02
N ARG A 9 -0.92 0.29 13.30
CA ARG A 9 -2.33 0.07 13.69
C ARG A 9 -3.20 1.29 13.44
N ALA A 10 -2.67 2.50 13.66
CA ALA A 10 -3.41 3.73 13.37
C ALA A 10 -3.73 3.83 11.87
N PHE A 11 -2.73 3.57 11.02
CA PHE A 11 -2.91 3.52 9.57
C PHE A 11 -3.84 2.39 9.14
N ALA A 12 -3.73 1.19 9.72
CA ALA A 12 -4.64 0.09 9.45
C ALA A 12 -6.11 0.45 9.76
N ARG A 13 -6.39 1.14 10.87
CA ARG A 13 -7.74 1.62 11.20
C ARG A 13 -8.27 2.64 10.20
N ILE A 14 -7.40 3.48 9.63
CA ILE A 14 -7.78 4.42 8.57
C ILE A 14 -8.15 3.66 7.31
N LEU A 15 -7.32 2.71 6.88
CA LEU A 15 -7.56 1.87 5.70
C LEU A 15 -8.82 1.00 5.85
N ALA A 16 -9.14 0.53 7.05
CA ALA A 16 -10.34 -0.26 7.32
C ALA A 16 -11.65 0.49 6.99
N LYS A 17 -11.63 1.83 7.02
CA LYS A 17 -12.78 2.69 6.66
C LYS A 17 -12.91 2.95 5.16
N ARG A 18 -12.02 2.40 4.33
CA ARG A 18 -11.97 2.64 2.88
C ARG A 18 -12.70 1.55 2.10
N LYS A 19 -12.96 1.81 0.82
CA LYS A 19 -13.65 0.86 -0.05
C LYS A 19 -12.75 -0.36 -0.28
N PRO A 20 -13.33 -1.56 -0.44
CA PRO A 20 -12.55 -2.76 -0.74
C PRO A 20 -11.84 -2.68 -2.10
N HIS A 21 -12.49 -2.05 -3.08
CA HIS A 21 -12.08 -2.02 -4.49
C HIS A 21 -11.97 -0.60 -5.02
N TYR A 22 -11.01 -0.39 -5.92
CA TYR A 22 -10.80 0.88 -6.62
C TYR A 22 -10.34 0.63 -8.07
N PRO A 23 -10.76 1.47 -9.04
CA PRO A 23 -10.61 1.17 -10.46
C PRO A 23 -9.17 0.94 -10.94
N VAL A 24 -8.18 1.71 -10.48
CA VAL A 24 -6.80 1.58 -10.99
C VAL A 24 -6.11 0.36 -10.41
N SER A 25 -6.29 0.13 -9.12
CA SER A 25 -5.75 -1.05 -8.43
C SER A 25 -6.36 -2.36 -8.94
N ASP A 26 -7.68 -2.42 -9.15
CA ASP A 26 -8.34 -3.60 -9.73
C ASP A 26 -7.83 -3.86 -11.15
N ARG A 27 -7.72 -2.82 -11.99
CA ARG A 27 -7.16 -2.92 -13.34
C ARG A 27 -5.72 -3.45 -13.35
N TYR A 28 -4.89 -3.02 -12.40
CA TYR A 28 -3.53 -3.56 -12.29
C TYR A 28 -3.52 -5.04 -11.93
N ILE A 29 -4.47 -5.47 -11.09
CA ILE A 29 -4.58 -6.87 -10.71
C ILE A 29 -5.05 -7.73 -11.88
N GLU A 30 -6.08 -7.30 -12.58
CA GLU A 30 -6.65 -8.02 -13.73
C GLU A 30 -5.66 -8.13 -14.90
N LEU A 31 -4.92 -7.05 -15.20
CA LEU A 31 -4.08 -7.00 -16.41
C LEU A 31 -2.63 -7.42 -16.18
N ILE A 32 -2.09 -7.24 -14.97
CA ILE A 32 -0.65 -7.37 -14.70
C ILE A 32 -0.35 -8.38 -13.60
N HIS A 33 -1.13 -8.39 -12.52
CA HIS A 33 -0.82 -9.17 -11.32
C HIS A 33 -1.68 -10.44 -11.23
N ASP A 34 -1.44 -11.38 -12.15
CA ASP A 34 -1.99 -12.75 -12.05
C ASP A 34 -1.32 -13.48 -10.88
N SER A 35 -1.94 -13.46 -9.71
CA SER A 35 -1.49 -14.22 -8.54
C SER A 35 -2.54 -15.29 -8.24
N PRO A 36 -2.25 -16.58 -8.49
CA PRO A 36 -3.17 -17.68 -8.19
C PRO A 36 -3.41 -17.86 -6.67
N ASP A 37 -2.55 -17.29 -5.82
CA ASP A 37 -2.65 -17.37 -4.35
C ASP A 37 -3.43 -16.20 -3.69
N LYS A 38 -4.56 -15.78 -4.26
CA LYS A 38 -5.48 -14.83 -3.58
C LYS A 38 -6.16 -15.52 -2.39
N THR A 39 -5.51 -15.51 -1.23
CA THR A 39 -6.06 -16.04 0.04
C THR A 39 -6.84 -15.00 0.86
N GLY A 40 -7.03 -13.77 0.34
CA GLY A 40 -7.83 -12.72 0.96
C GLY A 40 -9.03 -12.35 0.09
N ARG A 41 -10.21 -12.16 0.72
CA ARG A 41 -11.47 -11.83 0.00
C ARG A 41 -11.45 -10.46 -0.69
N ASN A 42 -10.57 -9.52 -0.29
CA ASN A 42 -10.36 -8.21 -0.92
C ASN A 42 -9.03 -7.54 -0.45
N GLU A 43 -8.52 -6.60 -1.24
CA GLU A 43 -7.25 -5.87 -1.02
C GLU A 43 -7.25 -5.08 0.30
N ARG A 44 -8.41 -4.56 0.71
CA ARG A 44 -8.59 -3.88 2.00
C ARG A 44 -8.26 -4.79 3.17
N GLU A 45 -8.85 -5.98 3.24
CA GLU A 45 -8.58 -6.94 4.32
C GLU A 45 -7.10 -7.32 4.36
N HIS A 46 -6.51 -7.55 3.19
CA HIS A 46 -5.09 -7.87 3.07
C HIS A 46 -4.23 -6.73 3.64
N MET A 47 -4.50 -5.48 3.27
CA MET A 47 -3.73 -4.33 3.74
C MET A 47 -3.96 -4.03 5.22
N VAL A 48 -5.20 -4.09 5.70
CA VAL A 48 -5.51 -3.89 7.13
C VAL A 48 -4.79 -4.94 7.98
N SER A 49 -4.85 -6.22 7.59
CA SER A 49 -4.14 -7.31 8.26
C SER A 49 -2.62 -7.11 8.23
N TRP A 50 -2.06 -6.79 7.06
CA TRP A 50 -0.63 -6.57 6.88
C TRP A 50 -0.09 -5.45 7.79
N PHE A 51 -0.73 -4.29 7.80
CA PHE A 51 -0.29 -3.18 8.65
C PHE A 51 -0.51 -3.49 10.15
N ALA A 52 -1.65 -4.09 10.52
CA ALA A 52 -1.88 -4.48 11.92
C ALA A 52 -0.84 -5.49 12.44
N ALA A 53 -0.45 -6.46 11.61
CA ALA A 53 0.57 -7.46 11.93
C ALA A 53 2.00 -6.92 11.98
N ASN A 54 2.26 -5.71 11.48
CA ASN A 54 3.59 -5.10 11.59
C ASN A 54 3.86 -4.51 12.98
N GLU A 55 2.83 -4.16 13.74
CA GLU A 55 2.92 -3.69 15.12
C GLU A 55 3.00 -4.84 16.14
N THR A 56 3.24 -6.06 15.69
CA THR A 56 3.58 -7.22 16.53
C THR A 56 4.98 -7.72 16.18
N THR A 57 5.54 -8.59 17.02
CA THR A 57 6.77 -9.32 16.71
C THR A 57 6.56 -10.41 15.65
N GLY A 58 5.36 -10.54 15.07
CA GLY A 58 5.02 -11.61 14.14
C GLY A 58 4.98 -13.00 14.78
N ALA A 59 4.78 -14.04 13.96
CA ALA A 59 4.87 -15.44 14.36
C ALA A 59 5.35 -16.27 13.17
N GLY A 60 6.03 -17.40 13.41
CA GLY A 60 6.57 -18.28 12.37
C GLY A 60 7.72 -17.64 11.58
N ALA A 61 7.74 -17.82 10.26
CA ALA A 61 8.77 -17.26 9.36
C ALA A 61 8.83 -15.71 9.35
N TYR A 62 7.83 -15.04 9.93
CA TYR A 62 7.73 -13.58 9.99
C TYR A 62 8.04 -13.01 11.38
N THR A 63 8.73 -13.76 12.24
CA THR A 63 9.15 -13.32 13.58
C THR A 63 10.20 -12.20 13.50
N ARG A 64 10.10 -11.19 14.38
CA ARG A 64 10.95 -9.98 14.41
C ARG A 64 11.38 -9.67 15.83
N ASN A 65 12.62 -9.19 16.00
CA ASN A 65 13.18 -8.79 17.29
C ASN A 65 12.51 -7.54 17.91
N ALA A 66 11.90 -6.68 17.08
CA ALA A 66 11.16 -5.51 17.54
C ALA A 66 9.93 -5.27 16.65
N PRO A 67 8.79 -4.86 17.22
CA PRO A 67 7.61 -4.48 16.45
C PRO A 67 7.92 -3.26 15.58
N ASN A 68 7.36 -3.21 14.38
CA ASN A 68 7.44 -2.03 13.53
C ASN A 68 6.19 -1.18 13.71
N SER A 69 6.33 -0.07 14.44
CA SER A 69 5.28 0.93 14.62
C SER A 69 5.27 2.01 13.54
N SER A 70 6.15 1.95 12.54
CA SER A 70 6.23 2.94 11.46
C SER A 70 5.50 2.49 10.21
N ALA A 71 4.34 3.11 9.94
CA ALA A 71 3.58 2.90 8.72
C ALA A 71 4.38 3.33 7.48
N ARG A 72 5.21 4.38 7.60
CA ARG A 72 6.16 4.78 6.56
C ARG A 72 7.10 3.63 6.19
N ARG A 73 7.68 2.96 7.20
CA ARG A 73 8.59 1.82 6.99
C ARG A 73 7.85 0.62 6.38
N CYS A 74 6.61 0.35 6.79
CA CYS A 74 5.76 -0.68 6.18
C CYS A 74 5.50 -0.40 4.70
N TYR A 75 5.10 0.83 4.37
CA TYR A 75 4.87 1.26 3.00
C TYR A 75 6.13 1.10 2.13
N GLY A 76 7.29 1.51 2.66
CA GLY A 76 8.59 1.37 1.99
C GLY A 76 9.03 -0.09 1.75
N ARG A 77 8.53 -1.04 2.55
CA ARG A 77 8.89 -2.48 2.44
C ARG A 77 7.88 -3.32 1.67
N LEU A 78 6.68 -2.80 1.39
CA LEU A 78 5.62 -3.54 0.71
C LEU A 78 6.00 -3.98 -0.73
N GLN A 79 6.13 -5.27 -0.98
CA GLN A 79 6.52 -5.81 -2.31
C GLN A 79 5.30 -6.22 -3.17
N ASN A 80 4.23 -5.44 -3.07
CA ASN A 80 3.01 -5.65 -3.84
C ASN A 80 2.59 -4.33 -4.50
N ALA A 81 2.74 -4.28 -5.83
CA ALA A 81 2.44 -3.10 -6.65
C ALA A 81 0.95 -2.76 -6.64
N ALA A 82 0.07 -3.76 -6.77
CA ALA A 82 -1.37 -3.55 -6.71
C ALA A 82 -1.80 -2.95 -5.37
N SER A 83 -1.27 -3.46 -4.27
CA SER A 83 -1.53 -2.93 -2.93
C SER A 83 -1.02 -1.50 -2.75
N LEU A 84 0.10 -1.12 -3.38
CA LEU A 84 0.61 0.27 -3.34
C LEU A 84 -0.34 1.23 -4.07
N LEU A 85 -0.88 0.83 -5.23
CA LEU A 85 -1.89 1.59 -5.97
C LEU A 85 -3.19 1.70 -5.17
N TRP A 86 -3.64 0.59 -4.58
CA TRP A 86 -4.84 0.57 -3.74
C TRP A 86 -4.72 1.53 -2.56
N ILE A 87 -3.57 1.56 -1.85
CA ILE A 87 -3.34 2.51 -0.75
C ILE A 87 -3.49 3.95 -1.24
N ALA A 88 -2.94 4.27 -2.41
CA ALA A 88 -3.01 5.61 -2.98
C ALA A 88 -4.45 6.05 -3.25
N GLU A 89 -5.24 5.20 -3.89
CA GLU A 89 -6.67 5.45 -4.13
C GLU A 89 -7.45 5.54 -2.82
N ALA A 90 -7.16 4.65 -1.86
CA ALA A 90 -7.81 4.58 -0.57
C ALA A 90 -7.59 5.83 0.29
N VAL A 91 -6.39 6.45 0.24
CA VAL A 91 -6.15 7.73 0.91
C VAL A 91 -6.64 8.93 0.09
N GLY A 92 -7.05 8.71 -1.16
CA GLY A 92 -7.63 9.73 -2.02
C GLY A 92 -6.60 10.57 -2.76
N ILE A 93 -5.45 10.00 -3.14
CA ILE A 93 -4.53 10.59 -4.12
C ILE A 93 -5.28 10.81 -5.46
N PRO A 94 -5.02 11.90 -6.21
CA PRO A 94 -5.75 12.19 -7.44
C PRO A 94 -5.53 11.07 -8.46
N THR A 95 -6.60 10.67 -9.15
CA THR A 95 -6.57 9.56 -10.12
C THR A 95 -5.46 9.74 -11.15
N GLU A 96 -5.23 10.94 -11.67
CA GLU A 96 -4.13 11.22 -12.61
C GLU A 96 -2.76 10.81 -12.06
N GLN A 97 -2.49 11.05 -10.77
CA GLN A 97 -1.23 10.65 -10.14
C GLN A 97 -1.17 9.14 -9.92
N VAL A 98 -2.30 8.48 -9.62
CA VAL A 98 -2.38 7.02 -9.52
C VAL A 98 -2.17 6.36 -10.88
N GLU A 99 -2.73 6.92 -11.95
CA GLU A 99 -2.54 6.48 -13.33
C GLU A 99 -1.07 6.61 -13.76
N ARG A 100 -0.41 7.74 -13.45
CA ARG A 100 1.05 7.85 -13.68
C ARG A 100 1.85 6.79 -12.93
N ALA A 101 1.44 6.42 -11.72
CA ALA A 101 2.09 5.38 -10.95
C ALA A 101 1.84 3.98 -11.56
N TYR A 102 0.63 3.75 -12.08
CA TYR A 102 0.28 2.55 -12.85
C TYR A 102 1.18 2.43 -14.08
N ASP A 103 1.28 3.48 -14.90
CA ASP A 103 2.10 3.47 -16.12
C ASP A 103 3.58 3.23 -15.81
N ALA A 104 4.09 3.89 -14.77
CA ALA A 104 5.46 3.68 -14.30
C ALA A 104 5.70 2.24 -13.81
N ALA A 105 4.70 1.61 -13.21
CA ALA A 105 4.76 0.21 -12.78
C ALA A 105 4.77 -0.74 -13.98
N VAL A 106 3.93 -0.49 -14.99
CA VAL A 106 3.87 -1.28 -16.23
C VAL A 106 5.17 -1.16 -17.01
N ALA A 107 5.67 0.06 -17.20
CA ALA A 107 6.93 0.33 -17.91
C ALA A 107 8.16 -0.29 -17.22
N ALA A 108 8.09 -0.53 -15.91
CA ALA A 108 9.20 -1.13 -15.16
C ALA A 108 9.42 -2.63 -15.47
N GLY A 109 8.41 -3.34 -15.99
CA GLY A 109 8.47 -4.74 -16.45
C GLY A 109 8.77 -5.82 -15.40
N ASP A 110 9.32 -5.46 -14.25
CA ASP A 110 9.71 -6.35 -13.14
C ASP A 110 9.01 -5.93 -11.85
N ARG A 111 8.46 -6.90 -11.11
CA ARG A 111 7.72 -6.68 -9.85
C ARG A 111 8.46 -5.83 -8.82
N ARG A 112 9.77 -6.03 -8.62
CA ARG A 112 10.57 -5.23 -7.66
C ARG A 112 10.75 -3.81 -8.17
N ARG A 113 10.99 -3.65 -9.47
CA ARG A 113 11.14 -2.33 -10.10
C ARG A 113 9.81 -1.56 -10.14
N ALA A 114 8.69 -2.26 -10.35
CA ALA A 114 7.35 -1.70 -10.33
C ALA A 114 7.01 -1.07 -8.97
N CYS A 115 7.28 -1.79 -7.87
CA CYS A 115 7.09 -1.22 -6.52
C CYS A 115 7.97 0.01 -6.27
N GLY A 116 9.20 0.00 -6.78
CA GLY A 116 10.09 1.17 -6.72
C GLY A 116 9.58 2.35 -7.54
N ALA A 117 9.09 2.09 -8.75
CA ALA A 117 8.54 3.08 -9.67
C ALA A 117 7.30 3.76 -9.09
N ILE A 118 6.35 2.98 -8.53
CA ILE A 118 5.16 3.51 -7.86
C ILE A 118 5.56 4.46 -6.73
N ARG A 119 6.52 4.08 -5.87
CA ARG A 119 6.94 4.93 -4.75
C ARG A 119 7.66 6.21 -5.15
N LYS A 120 8.22 6.28 -6.37
CA LYS A 120 8.79 7.52 -6.91
C LYS A 120 7.68 8.50 -7.30
N VAL A 121 6.56 7.99 -7.83
CA VAL A 121 5.40 8.81 -8.22
C VAL A 121 4.52 9.13 -7.01
N ILE A 122 4.43 8.20 -6.06
CA ILE A 122 3.62 8.27 -4.85
C ILE A 122 4.53 8.02 -3.65
N PRO A 123 5.30 9.04 -3.22
CA PRO A 123 6.08 8.94 -2.01
C PRO A 123 5.17 8.89 -0.78
N TRP A 124 5.73 8.43 0.35
CA TRP A 124 5.00 8.41 1.63
C TRP A 124 4.48 9.78 2.05
N THR A 125 5.17 10.87 1.68
CA THR A 125 4.73 12.24 1.97
C THR A 125 3.32 12.48 1.46
N ASP A 126 3.04 12.13 0.21
CA ASP A 126 1.74 12.32 -0.43
C ASP A 126 0.66 11.49 0.27
N VAL A 127 0.99 10.24 0.62
CA VAL A 127 0.09 9.37 1.38
C VAL A 127 -0.22 9.98 2.75
N SER A 128 0.81 10.43 3.46
CA SER A 128 0.68 10.96 4.82
C SER A 128 -0.07 12.29 4.87
N GLU A 129 0.09 13.15 3.88
CA GLU A 129 -0.63 14.41 3.76
C GLU A 129 -2.11 14.19 3.48
N ARG A 130 -2.43 13.21 2.62
CA ARG A 130 -3.82 12.85 2.31
C ARG A 130 -4.54 12.24 3.51
N VAL A 131 -3.85 11.48 4.34
CA VAL A 131 -4.39 10.98 5.60
C VAL A 131 -4.71 12.12 6.58
N GLN A 132 -3.88 13.15 6.64
CA GLN A 132 -4.04 14.31 7.54
C GLN A 132 -5.07 15.32 7.06
N ARG A 133 -5.51 15.22 5.81
CA ARG A 133 -6.62 15.99 5.25
C ARG A 133 -7.82 15.06 5.12
N PRO A 134 -8.58 14.83 6.21
CA PRO A 134 -9.82 14.07 6.08
C PRO A 134 -10.69 14.75 5.03
N ARG A 135 -11.21 13.96 4.10
CA ARG A 135 -12.36 14.34 3.28
C ARG A 135 -13.62 14.30 4.12
#